data_AF-A0A1F8NQN6-F1
#
_entry.id   AF-A0A1F8NQN6-F1
#
_cell.length_a   1.000
_cell.length_b   1.000
_cell.length_c   1.000
_cell.angle_alpha   90.00
_cell.angle_beta   90.00
_cell.angle_gamma   90.00
#
_symmetry.space_group_name_H-M   'P 1'
#
loop_
_entity.id
_entity.type
_entity.pdbx_description
1 polymer ?
#
loop_
_entity_poly.entity_id
_entity_poly.type
_entity_poly.pdbx_seq_one_letter_code
_entity_poly.pdbx_strand_id
1 'polypeptide(L)'
;MNPLQQVTYLAILNVLLPLQVITGLLMWGAQQWPEAAARLGGMAFLSPFHTLIAWLFAAFIVLHVYLTTTGPTPLSSIRGMVGGWDDVEVREGEVTQ
;
A
#
# COMPACT_ATOMS: atom_id res chain seq x y z
N MET A 1 9.24 11.52 -9.34
CA MET A 1 8.14 10.58 -9.01
C MET A 1 7.33 10.34 -10.27
N ASN A 2 7.15 9.09 -10.69
CA ASN A 2 6.28 8.78 -11.83
C ASN A 2 4.81 9.01 -11.42
N PRO A 3 3.98 9.70 -12.23
CA PRO A 3 2.55 9.94 -11.93
C PRO A 3 1.77 8.69 -11.48
N LEU A 4 2.08 7.51 -12.04
CA LEU A 4 1.44 6.25 -11.65
C LEU A 4 1.77 5.83 -10.21
N GLN A 5 3.00 6.07 -9.75
CA GLN A 5 3.41 5.77 -8.37
C GLN A 5 2.72 6.71 -7.37
N GLN A 6 2.53 7.98 -7.74
CA GLN A 6 1.85 8.96 -6.89
C GLN A 6 0.38 8.60 -6.67
N VAL A 7 -0.34 8.22 -7.73
CA VAL A 7 -1.74 7.77 -7.64
C VAL A 7 -1.84 6.50 -6.78
N THR A 8 -0.94 5.55 -7.00
CA THR A 8 -0.86 4.30 -6.20
C THR A 8 -0.65 4.61 -4.71
N TYR A 9 0.27 5.52 -4.38
CA TYR A 9 0.52 5.95 -3.00
C TYR A 9 -0.71 6.58 -2.35
N LEU A 10 -1.39 7.48 -3.07
CA LEU A 10 -2.58 8.14 -2.56
C LEU A 10 -3.72 7.14 -2.30
N ALA A 11 -3.96 6.23 -3.25
CA ALA A 11 -4.97 5.19 -3.11
C ALA A 11 -4.68 4.26 -1.92
N ILE A 12 -3.43 3.86 -1.71
CA ILE A 12 -3.11 2.89 -0.66
C ILE A 12 -3.15 3.53 0.72
N LEU A 13 -2.47 4.67 0.89
CA LEU A 13 -2.38 5.31 2.20
C LEU A 13 -3.71 5.90 2.67
N ASN A 14 -4.54 6.42 1.75
CA ASN A 14 -5.77 7.11 2.14
C ASN A 14 -7.04 6.27 1.95
N VAL A 15 -6.97 5.16 1.21
CA VAL A 15 -8.14 4.31 0.95
C VAL A 15 -7.90 2.89 1.42
N LEU A 16 -6.97 2.16 0.79
CA LEU A 16 -6.85 0.71 0.99
C LEU A 16 -6.44 0.36 2.43
N LEU A 17 -5.42 1.03 2.97
CA LEU A 17 -4.90 0.76 4.31
C LEU A 17 -5.88 1.20 5.42
N PRO A 18 -6.48 2.41 5.39
CA PRO A 18 -7.51 2.79 6.35
C PRO A 18 -8.73 1.86 6.30
N LEU A 19 -9.17 1.46 5.11
CA LEU A 19 -10.31 0.57 4.95
C LEU A 19 -10.02 -0.83 5.52
N GLN A 20 -8.82 -1.36 5.33
CA GLN A 20 -8.37 -2.62 5.92
C GLN A 20 -8.41 -2.55 7.47
N VAL A 21 -7.90 -1.45 8.05
CA VAL A 21 -7.91 -1.25 9.51
C VAL A 21 -9.33 -1.11 10.05
N ILE A 22 -10.16 -0.27 9.43
CA ILE A 22 -11.55 -0.03 9.87
C ILE A 22 -12.35 -1.33 9.82
N THR A 23 -12.28 -2.08 8.72
CA THR A 23 -13.01 -3.35 8.59
C THR A 23 -12.55 -4.40 9.60
N GLY A 24 -11.25 -4.46 9.90
CA GLY A 24 -10.72 -5.33 10.96
C GLY A 24 -11.20 -4.93 12.36
N LEU A 25 -11.20 -3.63 12.67
CA LEU A 25 -11.74 -3.10 13.93
C LEU A 25 -13.24 -3.35 14.07
N LEU A 26 -14.01 -3.22 12.98
CA LEU A 26 -15.44 -3.53 12.97
C LEU A 26 -15.69 -5.02 13.22
N MET A 27 -14.91 -5.92 12.61
CA MET A 27 -15.00 -7.37 12.87
C MET A 27 -14.61 -7.72 14.30
N TRP A 28 -13.58 -7.09 14.85
CA TRP A 28 -13.20 -7.25 16.25
C TRP A 28 -14.30 -6.75 17.20
N GLY A 29 -14.85 -5.56 16.96
CA GLY A 29 -15.97 -5.01 17.73
C GLY A 29 -17.26 -5.84 17.61
N ALA A 30 -17.49 -6.48 16.46
CA ALA A 30 -18.64 -7.36 16.23
C ALA A 30 -18.64 -8.60 17.14
N GLN A 31 -17.46 -9.06 17.58
CA GLN A 31 -17.35 -10.14 18.57
C GLN A 31 -17.87 -9.70 19.95
N GLN A 32 -17.70 -8.42 20.30
CA GLN A 32 -18.14 -7.90 21.58
C GLN A 32 -19.62 -7.45 21.53
N TRP A 33 -20.05 -6.77 20.47
CA TRP A 33 -21.39 -6.18 20.33
C TRP A 33 -22.10 -6.63 19.03
N PRO A 34 -22.68 -7.84 19.01
CA PRO A 34 -23.23 -8.45 17.79
C PRO A 34 -24.42 -7.69 17.21
N GLU A 35 -25.25 -7.04 18.04
CA GLU A 35 -26.39 -6.24 17.55
C GLU A 35 -25.97 -5.00 16.76
N ALA A 36 -24.88 -4.34 17.17
CA ALA A 36 -24.33 -3.19 16.46
C ALA A 36 -23.74 -3.63 15.10
N ALA A 37 -23.07 -4.78 15.08
CA ALA A 37 -22.53 -5.36 13.85
C ALA A 37 -23.62 -5.79 12.87
N ALA A 38 -24.75 -6.30 13.35
CA ALA A 38 -25.89 -6.67 12.51
C ALA A 38 -26.42 -5.47 11.71
N ARG A 39 -26.39 -4.25 12.26
CA ARG A 39 -26.80 -3.02 11.55
C ARG A 39 -25.83 -2.61 10.42
N LEU A 40 -24.59 -3.08 10.48
CA LEU A 40 -23.55 -2.84 9.46
C LEU A 40 -23.46 -3.94 8.40
N GLY A 41 -24.46 -4.84 8.33
CA GLY A 41 -24.49 -5.98 7.40
C GLY A 41 -23.98 -7.30 8.00
N GLY A 42 -23.52 -7.29 9.26
CA GLY A 42 -23.09 -8.47 9.98
C GLY A 42 -21.80 -9.12 9.45
N MET A 43 -21.43 -10.25 10.05
CA MET A 43 -20.22 -10.99 9.66
C MET A 43 -20.28 -11.56 8.23
N ALA A 44 -21.48 -11.84 7.71
CA ALA A 44 -21.66 -12.37 6.36
C ALA A 44 -21.18 -11.40 5.27
N PHE A 45 -21.26 -10.09 5.52
CA PHE A 45 -20.72 -9.07 4.61
C PHE A 45 -19.30 -8.63 5.00
N LEU A 46 -19.07 -8.34 6.29
CA LEU A 46 -17.79 -7.80 6.75
C LEU A 46 -16.61 -8.74 6.48
N SER A 47 -16.79 -10.05 6.68
CA SER A 47 -15.73 -11.04 6.50
C SER A 47 -15.21 -11.13 5.06
N PRO A 48 -16.05 -11.43 4.03
CA PRO A 48 -15.57 -11.48 2.66
C PRO A 48 -15.07 -10.12 2.15
N PHE A 49 -15.65 -9.01 2.63
CA PHE A 49 -15.19 -7.67 2.26
C PHE A 49 -13.78 -7.37 2.81
N HIS A 50 -13.52 -7.66 4.08
CA HIS A 50 -12.20 -7.52 4.68
C HIS A 50 -11.18 -8.44 4.01
N THR A 51 -11.56 -9.69 3.71
CA THR A 51 -10.69 -10.63 2.98
C THR A 51 -10.34 -10.12 1.57
N LEU A 52 -11.30 -9.52 0.85
CA LEU A 52 -11.03 -8.93 -0.47
C LEU A 52 -10.01 -7.80 -0.39
N ILE A 53 -10.18 -6.87 0.57
CA ILE A 53 -9.24 -5.75 0.77
C ILE A 53 -7.86 -6.29 1.16
N ALA A 54 -7.80 -7.33 2.01
CA ALA A 54 -6.54 -7.97 2.40
C ALA A 54 -5.81 -8.57 1.19
N TRP A 55 -6.54 -9.21 0.27
CA TRP A 55 -5.96 -9.74 -0.97
C TRP A 55 -5.45 -8.64 -1.90
N LEU A 56 -6.17 -7.53 -2.04
CA LEU A 56 -5.70 -6.37 -2.79
C LEU A 56 -4.43 -5.77 -2.18
N PHE A 57 -4.38 -5.66 -0.85
CA PHE A 57 -3.20 -5.19 -0.14
C PHE A 57 -2.01 -6.15 -0.30
N ALA A 58 -2.23 -7.46 -0.20
CA ALA A 58 -1.21 -8.46 -0.43
C ALA A 58 -0.66 -8.42 -1.87
N ALA A 59 -1.53 -8.31 -2.87
CA ALA A 59 -1.12 -8.14 -4.27
C ALA A 59 -0.28 -6.86 -4.46
N PHE A 60 -0.66 -5.76 -3.81
CA PHE A 60 0.14 -4.55 -3.80
C PHE A 60 1.53 -4.78 -3.20
N ILE A 61 1.66 -5.47 -2.06
CA ILE A 61 2.98 -5.75 -1.45
C ILE A 61 3.86 -6.54 -2.42
N VAL A 62 3.32 -7.58 -3.07
CA VAL A 62 4.07 -8.37 -4.07
C VAL A 62 4.55 -7.48 -5.22
N LEU A 63 3.66 -6.68 -5.80
CA LEU A 63 4.01 -5.75 -6.87
C LEU A 63 5.01 -4.70 -6.41
N HIS A 64 4.84 -4.16 -5.20
CA HIS A 64 5.71 -3.13 -4.63
C HIS A 64 7.13 -3.65 -4.50
N VAL A 65 7.31 -4.82 -3.87
CA VAL A 65 8.63 -5.48 -3.74
C VAL A 65 9.24 -5.73 -5.12
N TYR A 66 8.46 -6.24 -6.09
CA TYR A 66 8.95 -6.41 -7.46
C TYR A 66 9.43 -5.09 -8.07
N LEU A 67 8.66 -4.00 -7.96
CA LEU A 67 9.06 -2.71 -8.51
C LEU A 67 10.32 -2.15 -7.82
N THR A 68 10.52 -2.41 -6.52
CA THR A 68 11.76 -2.00 -5.84
C THR A 68 13.01 -2.68 -6.40
N THR A 69 12.88 -3.84 -7.06
CA THR A 69 14.00 -4.55 -7.70
C THR A 69 14.20 -4.22 -9.18
N THR A 70 13.33 -3.40 -9.78
CA THR A 70 13.41 -3.00 -11.20
C THR A 70 14.20 -1.70 -11.45
N GLY A 71 14.96 -1.22 -10.46
CA GLY A 71 15.85 -0.07 -10.61
C GLY A 71 17.13 -0.38 -11.41
N PRO A 72 18.06 0.60 -11.55
CA PRO A 72 19.33 0.42 -12.28
C PRO A 72 20.14 -0.78 -11.78
N THR A 73 20.06 -1.05 -10.48
CA THR A 73 20.45 -2.34 -9.88
C THR A 73 19.33 -2.86 -8.98
N PRO A 74 19.18 -4.18 -8.79
CA PRO A 74 18.07 -4.75 -8.02
C PRO A 74 17.95 -4.28 -6.57
N LEU A 75 19.02 -3.73 -5.99
CA LEU A 75 19.04 -3.23 -4.62
C LEU A 75 19.12 -1.70 -4.52
N SER A 76 19.24 -0.99 -5.64
CA SER A 76 19.37 0.48 -5.66
C SER A 76 18.21 1.17 -4.90
N SER A 77 16.97 0.90 -5.28
CA SER A 77 15.79 1.49 -4.64
C SER A 77 15.68 1.13 -3.15
N ILE A 78 16.01 -0.11 -2.78
CA ILE A 78 15.97 -0.57 -1.39
C ILE A 78 17.06 0.13 -0.56
N ARG A 79 18.25 0.33 -1.14
CA ARG A 79 19.33 1.09 -0.52
C ARG A 79 18.95 2.55 -0.32
N GLY A 80 18.27 3.17 -1.29
CA GLY A 80 17.70 4.52 -1.15
C GLY A 80 16.71 4.61 0.00
N MET A 81 15.82 3.62 0.16
CA MET A 81 14.84 3.57 1.27
C MET A 81 15.50 3.41 2.66
N VAL A 82 16.50 2.53 2.78
CA VAL A 82 17.18 2.25 4.07
C VAL A 82 18.21 3.32 4.41
N GLY A 83 18.97 3.76 3.41
CA GLY A 83 20.08 4.71 3.57
C GLY A 83 19.65 6.18 3.50
N GLY A 84 18.48 6.48 2.92
CA GLY A 84 17.97 7.84 2.76
C GLY A 84 18.65 8.66 1.66
N TRP A 85 19.56 8.06 0.89
CA TRP A 85 20.31 8.69 -0.20
C TRP A 85 20.21 7.82 -1.46
N ASP A 86 19.85 8.43 -2.58
CA ASP A 86 19.85 7.82 -3.91
C ASP A 86 21.02 8.35 -4.73
N ASP A 87 21.74 7.47 -5.43
CA ASP A 87 22.74 7.85 -6.42
C ASP A 87 22.02 8.42 -7.65
N VAL A 88 22.02 9.75 -7.80
CA VAL A 88 21.41 10.42 -8.95
C VAL A 88 22.41 10.42 -10.11
N GLU A 89 22.07 9.77 -11.22
CA GLU A 89 22.87 9.88 -12.45
C GLU A 89 22.88 11.36 -12.90
N VAL A 90 24.06 11.99 -12.83
CA VAL A 90 24.27 13.34 -13.37
C VAL A 90 24.17 13.24 -14.89
N ARG A 91 23.14 13.87 -15.48
CA ARG A 91 23.01 13.95 -16.93
C ARG A 91 24.14 14.81 -17.48
N GLU A 92 24.97 14.21 -18.32
CA GLU A 92 26.10 14.83 -19.01
C GLU A 92 25.58 15.86 -20.03
N GLY A 93 25.22 17.05 -19.56
CA GLY A 93 24.63 18.11 -20.39
C GLY A 93 24.48 19.49 -19.74
N GLU A 94 24.75 19.63 -18.43
CA GLU A 94 24.61 20.91 -17.71
C GLU A 94 25.93 21.69 -17.51
N VAL A 95 27.04 21.30 -18.15
CA VAL A 95 28.37 21.93 -17.93
C VAL A 95 28.83 22.80 -19.12
N THR A 96 27.91 23.34 -19.94
CA THR A 96 28.34 24.34 -20.95
C THR A 96 27.26 25.37 -21.25
N GLN A 97 27.21 26.42 -20.41
CA GLN A 97 27.22 27.82 -20.86
C GLN A 97 28.05 28.66 -19.88
#